data_AF-A0A4Q5YY50-F1
#
_entry.id   AF-A0A4Q5YY50-F1
#
_cell.length_a   1.000
_cell.length_b   1.000
_cell.length_c   1.000
_cell.angle_alpha   90.00
_cell.angle_beta   90.00
_cell.angle_gamma   90.00
#
_symmetry.space_group_name_H-M   'P 1'
#
loop_
_entity.id
_entity.type
_entity.pdbx_description
1 polymer ?
#
loop_
_entity_poly.entity_id
_entity_poly.type
_entity_poly.pdbx_seq_one_letter_code
_entity_poly.pdbx_strand_id
1 'polypeptide(L)'
;MTFSTQAQPFLREAPAKTLTFKELQREFGEWKKGRDLSKTKYWKYFKRMETDMQLHTDATGEPADPALYINAAIEAANEKERLFSARLLNTPWFPVGPSVTPDNKTGYMENGLGRINCIAFHPNSPATYFVGVAQGGVWKTTNNGQTWTPLTDNLPITRISDISIDPNNPDVMYISVCDFAYIGAGLMLDGRKRNTHYGLGVYKTTDGGQTWNPTGLSFQLTNGDASLIKKILVNPGNSNSLVACGASGMYLSSDAGATWVQTMDSLFWDMVQHPTNPNILYAATGWVMSANAGFAAIYKSADFGITWTMLNTGIPGTGQVQRIKLAIAPSDPDYVYAIAVDTDRGLFGFYKTTNGGATWQFSDPGVNVLEGNDGQNPGGQGTYDLALMVSQTNKNLLYSGGVNIWGSDDGAQT
;
A
#
# COMPACT_ATOMS: atom_id res chain seq x y z
N MET A 1 -14.35 45.19 -30.42
CA MET A 1 -13.27 44.33 -29.90
C MET A 1 -13.75 42.89 -30.09
N THR A 2 -13.31 42.24 -31.17
CA THR A 2 -13.73 40.87 -31.53
C THR A 2 -12.89 39.89 -30.72
N PHE A 3 -13.52 39.17 -29.79
CA PHE A 3 -12.85 38.07 -29.09
C PHE A 3 -12.68 36.90 -30.07
N SER A 4 -11.43 36.58 -30.40
CA SER A 4 -11.07 35.35 -31.11
C SER A 4 -10.73 34.28 -30.05
N THR A 5 -11.63 33.34 -29.82
CA THR A 5 -11.30 32.09 -29.12
C THR A 5 -10.53 31.20 -30.09
N GLN A 6 -9.20 31.16 -30.00
CA GLN A 6 -8.44 30.14 -30.75
C GLN A 6 -8.74 28.78 -30.12
N ALA A 7 -9.51 27.95 -30.84
CA ALA A 7 -9.64 26.53 -30.53
C ALA A 7 -8.27 25.85 -30.56
N GLN A 8 -8.16 24.66 -29.96
CA GLN A 8 -6.90 23.92 -29.88
C GLN A 8 -6.20 23.87 -31.26
N PRO A 9 -4.92 24.25 -31.38
CA PRO A 9 -4.25 24.50 -32.67
C PRO A 9 -4.04 23.25 -33.56
N PHE A 10 -4.46 22.07 -33.11
CA PHE A 10 -4.49 20.83 -33.90
C PHE A 10 -5.87 20.51 -34.47
N LEU A 11 -6.93 21.14 -33.97
CA LEU A 11 -8.22 21.14 -34.63
C LEU A 11 -8.08 22.08 -35.83
N ARG A 12 -8.01 21.50 -37.04
CA ARG A 12 -8.24 22.29 -38.27
C ARG A 12 -9.65 22.91 -38.20
N GLU A 13 -9.94 23.86 -39.09
CA GLU A 13 -11.24 24.56 -39.20
C GLU A 13 -12.43 23.73 -38.74
N ALA A 14 -13.35 24.35 -37.99
CA ALA A 14 -14.47 23.72 -37.28
C ALA A 14 -14.98 22.48 -38.03
N PRO A 15 -14.71 21.26 -37.52
CA PRO A 15 -14.99 20.05 -38.27
C PRO A 15 -16.49 19.98 -38.59
N ALA A 16 -16.84 19.47 -39.78
CA ALA A 16 -18.22 19.36 -40.25
C ALA A 16 -19.12 18.50 -39.33
N LYS A 17 -18.50 17.73 -38.42
CA LYS A 17 -19.14 17.00 -37.32
C LYS A 17 -18.28 17.13 -36.06
N THR A 18 -18.91 17.00 -34.89
CA THR A 18 -18.18 16.80 -33.62
C THR A 18 -17.33 15.53 -33.73
N LEU A 19 -16.04 15.64 -33.38
CA LEU A 19 -15.12 14.50 -33.38
C LEU A 19 -15.33 13.66 -32.13
N THR A 20 -15.33 12.34 -32.28
CA THR A 20 -15.22 11.41 -31.14
C THR A 20 -13.89 11.61 -30.43
N PHE A 21 -13.78 11.18 -29.17
CA PHE A 21 -12.52 11.29 -28.43
C PHE A 21 -11.36 10.56 -29.12
N LYS A 22 -11.61 9.39 -29.72
CA LYS A 22 -10.60 8.67 -30.52
C LYS A 22 -10.20 9.41 -31.79
N GLU A 23 -11.15 10.06 -32.47
CA GLU A 23 -10.84 10.90 -33.61
C GLU A 23 -9.99 12.11 -33.20
N LEU A 24 -10.26 12.73 -32.04
CA LEU A 24 -9.43 13.80 -31.47
C LEU A 24 -8.00 13.34 -31.20
N GLN A 25 -7.83 12.15 -30.61
CA GLN A 25 -6.52 11.55 -30.38
C GLN A 25 -5.77 11.28 -31.70
N ARG A 26 -6.48 10.82 -32.74
CA ARG A 26 -5.90 10.61 -34.07
C ARG A 26 -5.46 11.94 -34.70
N GLU A 27 -6.31 12.97 -34.67
CA GLU A 27 -5.96 14.30 -35.20
C GLU A 27 -4.74 14.89 -34.49
N PHE A 28 -4.68 14.78 -33.16
CA PHE A 28 -3.49 15.17 -32.40
C PHE A 28 -2.26 14.34 -32.78
N GLY A 29 -2.44 13.03 -32.96
CA GLY A 29 -1.43 12.07 -33.37
C GLY A 29 -0.82 12.39 -34.74
N GLU A 30 -1.62 12.85 -35.69
CA GLU A 30 -1.17 13.34 -36.99
C GLU A 30 -0.53 14.73 -36.87
N TRP A 31 -1.16 15.65 -36.14
CA TRP A 31 -0.65 17.01 -35.95
C TRP A 31 0.75 17.04 -35.33
N LYS A 32 1.04 16.15 -34.38
CA LYS A 32 2.36 16.10 -33.71
C LYS A 32 3.47 15.54 -34.60
N LYS A 33 3.16 14.83 -35.70
CA LYS A 33 4.19 14.30 -36.61
C LYS A 33 5.00 15.44 -37.21
N GLY A 34 6.33 15.32 -37.15
CA GLY A 34 7.23 16.35 -37.66
C GLY A 34 7.31 17.63 -36.82
N ARG A 35 6.73 17.67 -35.60
CA ARG A 35 6.81 18.81 -34.69
C ARG A 35 7.69 18.51 -33.48
N ASP A 36 8.54 19.46 -33.13
CA ASP A 36 9.28 19.46 -31.86
C ASP A 36 8.37 19.97 -30.72
N LEU A 37 7.88 19.06 -29.89
CA LEU A 37 6.99 19.37 -28.78
C LEU A 37 7.67 20.18 -27.66
N SER A 38 9.01 20.24 -27.61
CA SER A 38 9.73 21.09 -26.65
C SER A 38 9.61 22.59 -27.00
N LYS A 39 9.43 22.90 -28.29
CA LYS A 39 9.29 24.26 -28.83
C LYS A 39 7.85 24.63 -29.18
N THR A 40 6.98 23.64 -29.30
CA THR A 40 5.57 23.83 -29.67
C THR A 40 4.73 24.19 -28.44
N LYS A 41 3.95 25.27 -28.52
CA LYS A 41 3.06 25.71 -27.42
C LYS A 41 1.71 24.98 -27.46
N TYR A 42 0.98 25.03 -26.34
CA TYR A 42 -0.42 24.62 -26.18
C TYR A 42 -0.79 23.12 -26.28
N TRP A 43 0.07 22.24 -26.81
CA TRP A 43 -0.21 20.78 -26.85
C TRP A 43 -0.45 20.13 -25.48
N LYS A 44 0.11 20.70 -24.41
CA LYS A 44 -0.06 20.22 -23.04
C LYS A 44 -1.51 20.33 -22.56
N TYR A 45 -2.31 21.26 -23.08
CA TYR A 45 -3.73 21.37 -22.74
C TYR A 45 -4.52 20.20 -23.31
N PHE A 46 -4.26 19.83 -24.58
CA PHE A 46 -4.81 18.61 -25.15
C PHE A 46 -4.44 17.40 -24.32
N LYS A 47 -3.17 17.23 -23.95
CA LYS A 47 -2.75 16.06 -23.16
C LYS A 47 -3.42 15.98 -21.79
N ARG A 48 -3.70 17.11 -21.13
CA ARG A 48 -4.47 17.13 -19.88
C ARG A 48 -5.92 16.72 -20.11
N MET A 49 -6.58 17.32 -21.11
CA MET A 49 -7.94 16.95 -21.52
C MET A 49 -8.02 15.48 -21.96
N GLU A 50 -7.00 14.99 -22.66
CA GLU A 50 -6.90 13.60 -23.10
C GLU A 50 -6.78 12.66 -21.91
N THR A 51 -5.94 12.99 -20.91
CA THR A 51 -5.87 12.21 -19.67
C THR A 51 -7.23 12.18 -18.95
N ASP A 52 -7.93 13.30 -18.91
CA ASP A 52 -9.24 13.41 -18.24
C ASP A 52 -10.33 12.64 -18.99
N MET A 53 -10.51 12.90 -20.28
CA MET A 53 -11.53 12.26 -21.12
C MET A 53 -11.31 10.75 -21.31
N GLN A 54 -10.06 10.26 -21.19
CA GLN A 54 -9.77 8.82 -21.18
C GLN A 54 -10.50 8.06 -20.06
N LEU A 55 -10.86 8.74 -18.96
CA LEU A 55 -11.58 8.14 -17.83
C LEU A 55 -13.11 8.20 -18.00
N HIS A 56 -13.59 8.97 -18.97
CA HIS A 56 -14.99 9.32 -19.12
C HIS A 56 -15.58 8.89 -20.46
N THR A 57 -14.80 8.17 -21.28
CA THR A 57 -15.24 7.70 -22.60
C THR A 57 -15.07 6.18 -22.74
N ASP A 58 -15.91 5.57 -23.57
CA ASP A 58 -15.89 4.15 -23.87
C ASP A 58 -14.82 3.78 -24.91
N ALA A 59 -14.73 2.50 -25.27
CA ALA A 59 -13.81 2.00 -26.29
C ALA A 59 -14.03 2.61 -27.70
N THR A 60 -15.11 3.34 -27.95
CA THR A 60 -15.36 4.06 -29.21
C THR A 60 -14.99 5.55 -29.12
N GLY A 61 -14.76 6.06 -27.91
CA GLY A 61 -14.45 7.47 -27.63
C GLY A 61 -15.70 8.34 -27.41
N GLU A 62 -16.84 7.72 -27.14
CA GLU A 62 -18.08 8.38 -26.73
C GLU A 62 -18.18 8.42 -25.20
N PRO A 63 -18.90 9.37 -24.58
CA PRO A 63 -19.12 9.38 -23.14
C PRO A 63 -19.63 8.03 -22.65
N ALA A 64 -19.00 7.49 -21.61
CA ALA A 64 -19.41 6.21 -21.05
C ALA A 64 -20.88 6.29 -20.60
N ASP A 65 -21.73 5.38 -21.10
CA ASP A 65 -23.14 5.31 -20.72
C ASP A 65 -23.26 5.19 -19.19
N PRO A 66 -23.92 6.13 -18.49
CA PRO A 66 -24.14 6.04 -17.05
C PRO A 66 -24.76 4.70 -16.60
N ALA A 67 -25.56 4.07 -17.46
CA ALA A 67 -26.14 2.75 -17.20
C ALA A 67 -25.09 1.65 -17.03
N LEU A 68 -23.88 1.78 -17.61
CA LEU A 68 -22.78 0.83 -17.39
C LEU A 68 -22.36 0.79 -15.92
N TYR A 69 -22.23 1.96 -15.29
CA TYR A 69 -21.84 2.05 -13.87
C TYR A 69 -22.95 1.52 -12.97
N ILE A 70 -24.20 1.83 -13.30
CA ILE A 70 -25.37 1.33 -12.56
C ILE A 70 -25.47 -0.19 -12.70
N ASN A 71 -25.30 -0.73 -13.91
CA ASN A 71 -25.36 -2.17 -14.17
C ASN A 71 -24.21 -2.91 -13.50
N ALA A 72 -22.98 -2.37 -13.51
CA ALA A 72 -21.86 -2.95 -12.78
C ALA A 72 -22.09 -2.94 -11.27
N ALA A 73 -22.72 -1.88 -10.73
CA ALA A 73 -23.11 -1.83 -9.32
C ALA A 73 -24.20 -2.87 -8.99
N ILE A 74 -25.18 -3.07 -9.88
CA ILE A 74 -26.21 -4.10 -9.76
C ILE A 74 -25.60 -5.51 -9.84
N GLU A 75 -24.70 -5.76 -10.79
CA GLU A 75 -23.98 -7.03 -10.92
C GLU A 75 -23.16 -7.34 -9.68
N ALA A 76 -22.42 -6.35 -9.16
CA ALA A 76 -21.68 -6.50 -7.91
C ALA A 76 -22.61 -6.76 -6.70
N ALA A 77 -23.80 -6.14 -6.66
CA ALA A 77 -24.80 -6.41 -5.63
C ALA A 77 -25.38 -7.83 -5.74
N ASN A 78 -25.71 -8.28 -6.96
CA ASN A 78 -26.21 -9.63 -7.24
C ASN A 78 -25.15 -10.71 -6.95
N GLU A 79 -23.88 -10.45 -7.28
CA GLU A 79 -22.76 -11.34 -6.94
C GLU A 79 -22.62 -11.47 -5.43
N LYS A 80 -22.72 -10.37 -4.68
CA LYS A 80 -22.72 -10.39 -3.22
C LYS A 80 -23.88 -11.20 -2.64
N GLU A 81 -25.08 -11.06 -3.20
CA GLU A 81 -26.26 -11.83 -2.77
C GLU A 81 -26.11 -13.33 -3.08
N ARG A 82 -25.52 -13.67 -4.23
CA ARG A 82 -25.20 -15.04 -4.62
C ARG A 82 -24.14 -15.67 -3.70
N LEU A 83 -23.08 -14.93 -3.39
CA LEU A 83 -22.05 -15.34 -2.44
C LEU A 83 -22.59 -15.45 -1.02
N PHE A 84 -23.51 -14.57 -0.62
CA PHE A 84 -24.24 -14.68 0.64
C PHE A 84 -25.07 -15.97 0.70
N SER A 85 -25.70 -16.36 -0.40
CA SER A 85 -26.46 -17.62 -0.51
C SER A 85 -25.55 -18.86 -0.49
N ALA A 86 -24.31 -18.74 -1.00
CA ALA A 86 -23.30 -19.79 -0.92
C ALA A 86 -22.73 -20.00 0.50
N ARG A 87 -22.93 -19.06 1.43
CA ARG A 87 -22.57 -19.18 2.87
C ARG A 87 -23.27 -20.35 3.57
N LEU A 88 -24.35 -20.87 2.99
CA LEU A 88 -25.14 -21.98 3.54
C LEU A 88 -24.50 -23.36 3.29
N LEU A 89 -23.40 -23.43 2.54
CA LEU A 89 -22.58 -24.63 2.40
C LEU A 89 -21.46 -24.57 3.44
N ASN A 90 -21.46 -25.52 4.37
CA ASN A 90 -20.66 -25.75 5.60
C ASN A 90 -19.14 -25.41 5.59
N THR A 91 -18.73 -24.28 5.03
CA THR A 91 -17.35 -23.79 4.98
C THR A 91 -17.24 -22.56 5.87
N PRO A 92 -16.36 -22.56 6.90
CA PRO A 92 -16.26 -21.45 7.84
C PRO A 92 -15.67 -20.18 7.22
N TRP A 93 -15.02 -20.28 6.06
CA TRP A 93 -14.44 -19.18 5.30
C TRP A 93 -14.82 -19.30 3.82
N PHE A 94 -15.30 -18.21 3.25
CA PHE A 94 -15.64 -18.11 1.83
C PHE A 94 -15.18 -16.75 1.29
N PRO A 95 -14.72 -16.68 0.03
CA PRO A 95 -14.36 -15.41 -0.59
C PRO A 95 -15.61 -14.51 -0.70
N VAL A 96 -15.51 -13.28 -0.23
CA VAL A 96 -16.57 -12.25 -0.33
C VAL A 96 -16.48 -11.41 -1.60
N GLY A 97 -15.57 -11.79 -2.51
CA GLY A 97 -15.27 -11.07 -3.74
C GLY A 97 -14.50 -9.76 -3.52
N PRO A 98 -14.35 -8.95 -4.59
CA PRO A 98 -14.78 -9.23 -5.96
C PRO A 98 -14.07 -10.46 -6.54
N SER A 99 -14.81 -11.37 -7.17
CA SER A 99 -14.24 -12.56 -7.84
C SER A 99 -14.16 -12.38 -9.36
N VAL A 100 -14.82 -11.35 -9.87
CA VAL A 100 -14.80 -10.92 -11.26
C VAL A 100 -13.94 -9.67 -11.38
N THR A 101 -12.88 -9.73 -12.15
CA THR A 101 -12.18 -8.54 -12.62
C THR A 101 -13.12 -7.75 -13.53
N PRO A 102 -13.36 -6.44 -13.30
CA PRO A 102 -14.15 -5.62 -14.22
C PRO A 102 -13.64 -5.80 -15.65
N ASP A 103 -14.55 -5.89 -16.62
CA ASP A 103 -14.17 -6.00 -18.01
C ASP A 103 -13.59 -4.67 -18.53
N ASN A 104 -12.61 -4.76 -19.43
CA ASN A 104 -11.89 -3.57 -19.92
C ASN A 104 -12.71 -2.83 -20.98
N LYS A 105 -13.85 -2.25 -20.60
CA LYS A 105 -14.76 -1.57 -21.54
C LYS A 105 -14.22 -0.25 -22.09
N THR A 106 -13.18 0.33 -21.48
CA THR A 106 -12.55 1.58 -21.92
C THR A 106 -11.29 1.35 -22.77
N GLY A 107 -10.70 0.14 -22.71
CA GLY A 107 -9.49 -0.23 -23.46
C GLY A 107 -8.20 0.41 -22.92
N TYR A 108 -8.20 0.99 -21.71
CA TYR A 108 -7.05 1.66 -21.11
C TYR A 108 -6.78 1.14 -19.68
N MET A 109 -5.53 0.74 -19.45
CA MET A 109 -5.01 0.05 -18.25
C MET A 109 -5.50 -1.39 -18.06
N GLU A 110 -4.60 -2.22 -17.52
CA GLU A 110 -4.84 -3.63 -17.21
C GLU A 110 -5.90 -3.75 -16.12
N ASN A 111 -6.87 -4.66 -16.29
CA ASN A 111 -7.89 -4.95 -15.29
C ASN A 111 -7.24 -5.56 -14.05
N GLY A 112 -7.59 -5.05 -12.87
CA GLY A 112 -7.16 -5.63 -11.60
C GLY A 112 -8.04 -5.16 -10.46
N LEU A 113 -8.14 -5.97 -9.42
CA LEU A 113 -8.95 -5.68 -8.23
C LEU A 113 -8.33 -4.61 -7.30
N GLY A 114 -7.35 -3.85 -7.80
CA GLY A 114 -6.54 -2.92 -7.03
C GLY A 114 -5.62 -3.63 -6.03
N ARG A 115 -4.49 -3.00 -5.66
CA ARG A 115 -3.66 -3.50 -4.57
C ARG A 115 -4.08 -2.87 -3.26
N ILE A 116 -4.45 -3.71 -2.29
CA ILE A 116 -4.64 -3.32 -0.90
C ILE A 116 -3.28 -3.36 -0.19
N ASN A 117 -2.87 -2.22 0.37
CA ASN A 117 -1.62 -2.10 1.11
C ASN A 117 -1.82 -2.41 2.60
N CYS A 118 -2.98 -2.06 3.16
CA CYS A 118 -3.28 -2.22 4.59
C CYS A 118 -4.78 -2.37 4.86
N ILE A 119 -5.10 -2.95 6.01
CA ILE A 119 -6.45 -3.06 6.57
C ILE A 119 -6.37 -2.66 8.04
N ALA A 120 -7.27 -1.79 8.49
CA ALA A 120 -7.38 -1.36 9.89
C ALA A 120 -8.79 -1.58 10.41
N PHE A 121 -8.93 -2.32 11.51
CA PHE A 121 -10.22 -2.62 12.13
C PHE A 121 -10.56 -1.57 13.18
N HIS A 122 -11.82 -1.16 13.23
CA HIS A 122 -12.31 -0.30 14.29
C HIS A 122 -12.25 -1.07 15.63
N PRO A 123 -11.71 -0.47 16.71
CA PRO A 123 -11.40 -1.18 17.95
C PRO A 123 -12.63 -1.79 18.63
N ASN A 124 -13.78 -1.14 18.47
CA ASN A 124 -15.03 -1.51 19.14
C ASN A 124 -16.13 -2.02 18.19
N SER A 125 -15.84 -2.21 16.90
CA SER A 125 -16.84 -2.65 15.91
C SER A 125 -16.20 -3.53 14.83
N PRO A 126 -16.29 -4.86 14.92
CA PRO A 126 -15.65 -5.76 13.97
C PRO A 126 -16.24 -5.65 12.56
N ALA A 127 -17.50 -5.20 12.43
CA ALA A 127 -18.13 -4.93 11.14
C ALA A 127 -17.63 -3.65 10.46
N THR A 128 -16.92 -2.80 11.21
CA THR A 128 -16.36 -1.54 10.72
C THR A 128 -14.84 -1.68 10.54
N TYR A 129 -14.39 -1.54 9.31
CA TYR A 129 -12.96 -1.52 9.01
C TYR A 129 -12.66 -0.69 7.77
N PHE A 130 -11.39 -0.36 7.64
CA PHE A 130 -10.87 0.52 6.61
C PHE A 130 -9.81 -0.24 5.81
N VAL A 131 -9.74 0.04 4.51
CA VAL A 131 -8.69 -0.47 3.63
C VAL A 131 -7.96 0.69 2.97
N GLY A 132 -6.63 0.60 2.98
CA GLY A 132 -5.77 1.55 2.28
C GLY A 132 -5.31 0.95 0.96
N VAL A 133 -5.57 1.67 -0.13
CA VAL A 133 -5.31 1.21 -1.49
C VAL A 133 -4.07 1.90 -2.04
N ALA A 134 -3.24 1.16 -2.79
CA ALA A 134 -1.99 1.66 -3.34
C ALA A 134 -2.15 2.94 -4.19
N GLN A 135 -3.26 3.07 -4.91
CA GLN A 135 -3.58 4.23 -5.76
C GLN A 135 -5.09 4.53 -5.81
N GLY A 136 -5.83 4.21 -4.74
CA GLY A 136 -7.29 4.32 -4.71
C GLY A 136 -7.87 4.92 -3.42
N GLY A 137 -7.02 5.39 -2.50
CA GLY A 137 -7.46 6.07 -1.29
C GLY A 137 -7.80 5.14 -0.12
N VAL A 138 -8.47 5.71 0.89
CA VAL A 138 -9.04 4.97 2.02
C VAL A 138 -10.50 4.67 1.74
N TRP A 139 -10.89 3.42 1.96
CA TRP A 139 -12.28 2.98 1.89
C TRP A 139 -12.73 2.42 3.23
N LYS A 140 -13.96 2.75 3.64
CA LYS A 140 -14.58 2.27 4.88
C LYS A 140 -15.76 1.37 4.57
N THR A 141 -15.90 0.30 5.34
CA THR A 141 -17.14 -0.46 5.44
C THR A 141 -17.66 -0.41 6.87
N THR A 142 -18.96 -0.61 7.05
CA THR A 142 -19.65 -0.74 8.34
C THR A 142 -20.52 -2.00 8.42
N ASN A 143 -20.47 -2.86 7.39
CA ASN A 143 -21.33 -4.01 7.23
C ASN A 143 -20.58 -5.25 6.72
N ASN A 144 -19.37 -5.47 7.24
CA ASN A 144 -18.52 -6.62 6.89
C ASN A 144 -18.16 -6.68 5.39
N GLY A 145 -17.87 -5.53 4.78
CA GLY A 145 -17.39 -5.45 3.40
C GLY A 145 -18.49 -5.57 2.33
N GLN A 146 -19.77 -5.58 2.73
CA GLN A 146 -20.89 -5.60 1.78
C GLN A 146 -21.00 -4.29 1.00
N THR A 147 -20.74 -3.15 1.62
CA THR A 147 -20.66 -1.85 0.94
C THR A 147 -19.46 -1.05 1.44
N TRP A 148 -18.99 -0.14 0.59
CA TRP A 148 -17.79 0.65 0.84
C TRP A 148 -18.02 2.13 0.54
N THR A 149 -17.42 3.00 1.35
CA THR A 149 -17.47 4.46 1.20
C THR A 149 -16.03 4.99 1.07
N PRO A 150 -15.71 5.75 0.01
CA PRO A 150 -14.39 6.39 -0.12
C PRO A 150 -14.28 7.56 0.85
N LEU A 151 -13.09 7.78 1.41
CA LEU A 151 -12.83 8.78 2.47
C LEU A 151 -11.73 9.80 2.12
N THR A 152 -11.14 9.71 0.92
CA THR A 152 -9.94 10.49 0.56
C THR A 152 -9.98 11.06 -0.85
N ASP A 153 -11.15 11.18 -1.46
CA ASP A 153 -11.27 11.69 -2.84
C ASP A 153 -10.77 13.14 -3.00
N ASN A 154 -10.69 13.88 -1.89
CA ASN A 154 -10.19 15.25 -1.84
C ASN A 154 -8.67 15.36 -1.56
N LEU A 155 -7.95 14.23 -1.40
CA LEU A 155 -6.50 14.28 -1.17
C LEU A 155 -5.75 14.57 -2.47
N PRO A 156 -4.59 15.29 -2.42
CA PRO A 156 -3.81 15.59 -3.62
C PRO A 156 -3.28 14.34 -4.34
N ILE A 157 -3.05 13.26 -3.59
CA ILE A 157 -2.80 11.91 -4.11
C ILE A 157 -3.55 10.90 -3.24
N THR A 158 -3.98 9.80 -3.85
CA THR A 158 -4.81 8.75 -3.21
C THR A 158 -4.02 7.46 -2.98
N ARG A 159 -2.75 7.59 -2.58
CA ARG A 159 -1.88 6.43 -2.30
C ARG A 159 -1.79 6.24 -0.81
N ILE A 160 -2.19 5.08 -0.31
CA ILE A 160 -2.24 4.81 1.12
C ILE A 160 -1.36 3.60 1.42
N SER A 161 -0.37 3.78 2.31
CA SER A 161 0.50 2.67 2.74
C SER A 161 0.12 2.10 4.09
N ASP A 162 -0.47 2.92 4.97
CA ASP A 162 -0.86 2.51 6.31
C ASP A 162 -2.03 3.35 6.83
N ILE A 163 -2.83 2.75 7.72
CA ILE A 163 -3.92 3.39 8.46
C ILE A 163 -3.76 3.00 9.93
N SER A 164 -3.65 4.00 10.80
CA SER A 164 -3.55 3.83 12.25
C SER A 164 -4.74 4.51 12.91
N ILE A 165 -5.51 3.76 13.70
CA ILE A 165 -6.70 4.26 14.41
C ILE A 165 -6.31 4.45 15.87
N ASP A 166 -6.62 5.60 16.45
CA ASP A 166 -6.46 5.80 17.89
C ASP A 166 -7.48 4.91 18.63
N PRO A 167 -7.03 3.95 19.45
CA PRO A 167 -7.93 3.05 20.15
C PRO A 167 -8.77 3.74 21.23
N ASN A 168 -8.34 4.90 21.73
CA ASN A 168 -9.06 5.67 22.75
C ASN A 168 -10.07 6.65 22.14
N ASN A 169 -9.88 7.03 20.87
CA ASN A 169 -10.81 7.88 20.12
C ASN A 169 -10.79 7.50 18.63
N PRO A 170 -11.65 6.57 18.18
CA PRO A 170 -11.61 6.04 16.81
C PRO A 170 -11.94 7.05 15.71
N ASP A 171 -12.47 8.23 16.04
CA ASP A 171 -12.63 9.32 15.08
C ASP A 171 -11.28 9.99 14.73
N VAL A 172 -10.26 9.78 15.58
CA VAL A 172 -8.88 10.18 15.33
C VAL A 172 -8.14 9.03 14.65
N MET A 173 -7.70 9.28 13.43
CA MET A 173 -6.91 8.32 12.66
C MET A 173 -5.77 9.02 11.93
N TYR A 174 -4.75 8.24 11.59
CA TYR A 174 -3.58 8.68 10.86
C TYR A 174 -3.38 7.81 9.63
N ILE A 175 -2.99 8.41 8.52
CA ILE A 175 -2.69 7.70 7.27
C ILE A 175 -1.33 8.10 6.74
N SER A 176 -0.62 7.12 6.18
CA SER A 176 0.54 7.38 5.34
C SER A 176 0.08 7.62 3.91
N VAL A 177 0.31 8.81 3.39
CA VAL A 177 -0.08 9.22 2.04
C VAL A 177 1.07 8.94 1.07
N CYS A 178 1.32 7.66 0.79
CA CYS A 178 2.31 7.21 -0.18
C CYS A 178 2.03 5.77 -0.65
N ASP A 179 2.84 5.29 -1.61
CA ASP A 179 2.87 3.86 -1.97
C ASP A 179 4.27 3.26 -1.76
N PHE A 180 4.50 2.72 -0.56
CA PHE A 180 5.83 2.34 -0.09
C PHE A 180 6.42 1.12 -0.81
N ALA A 181 5.59 0.21 -1.33
CA ALA A 181 6.04 -1.08 -1.89
C ALA A 181 6.99 -0.94 -3.09
N TYR A 182 7.05 0.23 -3.73
CA TYR A 182 7.92 0.49 -4.88
C TYR A 182 9.39 0.82 -4.52
N ILE A 183 9.73 0.98 -3.24
CA ILE A 183 11.13 1.15 -2.80
C ILE A 183 11.99 -0.04 -3.21
N GLY A 184 11.46 -1.26 -3.12
CA GLY A 184 12.20 -2.48 -3.46
C GLY A 184 12.43 -2.66 -4.96
N ALA A 185 11.66 -1.95 -5.78
CA ALA A 185 11.84 -1.88 -7.23
C ALA A 185 12.82 -0.75 -7.65
N GLY A 186 13.54 -0.15 -6.68
CA GLY A 186 14.55 0.88 -6.88
C GLY A 186 14.45 2.01 -5.86
N LEU A 187 15.55 2.36 -5.19
CA LEU A 187 15.69 3.68 -4.57
C LEU A 187 16.47 4.56 -5.55
N MET A 188 16.06 5.81 -5.73
CA MET A 188 16.90 6.83 -6.37
C MET A 188 17.37 6.50 -7.81
N LEU A 189 16.53 5.85 -8.62
CA LEU A 189 16.84 5.65 -10.04
C LEU A 189 16.36 6.87 -10.85
N ASP A 190 17.32 7.60 -11.44
CA ASP A 190 17.06 8.64 -12.44
C ASP A 190 16.28 8.03 -13.62
N GLY A 191 15.26 8.74 -14.11
CA GLY A 191 14.43 8.27 -15.23
C GLY A 191 13.30 7.29 -14.91
N ARG A 192 12.86 7.15 -13.64
CA ARG A 192 11.62 6.41 -13.32
C ARG A 192 10.44 6.97 -14.11
N LYS A 193 9.89 6.16 -15.04
CA LYS A 193 8.71 6.50 -15.85
C LYS A 193 7.38 6.53 -15.06
N ARG A 194 7.39 6.22 -13.75
CA ARG A 194 6.20 6.07 -12.91
C ARG A 194 6.16 7.16 -11.82
N ASN A 195 4.98 7.74 -11.59
CA ASN A 195 4.76 8.85 -10.66
C ASN A 195 4.76 8.43 -9.16
N THR A 196 5.25 7.25 -8.79
CA THR A 196 5.13 6.65 -7.43
C THR A 196 6.30 6.94 -6.48
N HIS A 197 7.29 7.73 -6.89
CA HIS A 197 8.54 7.99 -6.16
C HIS A 197 8.41 9.05 -5.04
N TYR A 198 7.19 9.39 -4.61
CA TYR A 198 6.97 10.36 -3.55
C TYR A 198 5.66 10.04 -2.80
N GLY A 199 5.60 10.58 -1.58
CA GLY A 199 4.46 10.66 -0.71
C GLY A 199 4.32 12.07 -0.14
N LEU A 200 3.31 12.25 0.71
CA LEU A 200 3.04 13.51 1.40
C LEU A 200 3.24 13.40 2.92
N GLY A 201 3.78 12.26 3.40
CA GLY A 201 3.99 11.99 4.81
C GLY A 201 2.71 11.51 5.51
N VAL A 202 2.50 11.97 6.74
CA VAL A 202 1.40 11.55 7.61
C VAL A 202 0.29 12.59 7.62
N TYR A 203 -0.93 12.14 7.36
CA TYR A 203 -2.15 12.94 7.47
C TYR A 203 -2.99 12.44 8.65
N LYS A 204 -3.76 13.33 9.26
CA LYS A 204 -4.62 13.08 10.42
C LYS A 204 -6.05 13.48 10.12
N THR A 205 -6.99 12.68 10.60
CA THR A 205 -8.41 13.03 10.74
C THR A 205 -8.79 13.09 12.21
N THR A 206 -9.86 13.82 12.53
CA THR A 206 -10.49 13.84 13.85
C THR A 206 -12.01 13.69 13.76
N ASP A 207 -12.53 13.26 12.61
CA ASP A 207 -13.95 13.16 12.29
C ASP A 207 -14.31 11.82 11.62
N GLY A 208 -13.52 10.77 11.90
CA GLY A 208 -13.74 9.43 11.38
C GLY A 208 -13.39 9.27 9.90
N GLY A 209 -12.54 10.17 9.38
CA GLY A 209 -12.01 10.14 8.02
C GLY A 209 -12.80 10.95 7.01
N GLN A 210 -13.69 11.84 7.44
CA GLN A 210 -14.42 12.74 6.53
C GLN A 210 -13.50 13.86 6.01
N THR A 211 -12.62 14.38 6.88
CA THR A 211 -11.59 15.35 6.52
C THR A 211 -10.21 14.90 6.99
N TRP A 212 -9.19 15.27 6.22
CA TRP A 212 -7.80 14.89 6.45
C TRP A 212 -6.90 16.10 6.33
N ASN A 213 -6.03 16.31 7.30
CA ASN A 213 -5.09 17.42 7.35
C ASN A 213 -3.65 16.90 7.47
N PRO A 214 -2.66 17.59 6.85
CA PRO A 214 -1.26 17.24 7.04
C PRO A 214 -0.84 17.39 8.50
N THR A 215 0.05 16.52 8.95
CA THR A 215 0.70 16.59 10.26
C THR A 215 2.06 17.28 10.18
N GLY A 216 2.80 17.38 11.29
CA GLY A 216 4.18 17.88 11.28
C GLY A 216 5.15 17.01 10.46
N LEU A 217 4.83 15.74 10.21
CA LEU A 217 5.60 14.84 9.35
C LEU A 217 5.05 14.88 7.93
N SER A 218 5.18 16.05 7.29
CA SER A 218 4.73 16.28 5.91
C SER A 218 5.92 16.60 5.00
N PHE A 219 5.78 16.26 3.73
CA PHE A 219 6.87 16.40 2.76
C PHE A 219 6.40 17.10 1.48
N GLN A 220 7.36 17.67 0.77
CA GLN A 220 7.18 18.18 -0.59
C GLN A 220 7.44 17.07 -1.60
N LEU A 221 6.86 17.21 -2.79
CA LEU A 221 7.08 16.28 -3.90
C LEU A 221 8.57 16.12 -4.24
N THR A 222 9.36 17.18 -4.07
CA THR A 222 10.81 17.21 -4.32
C THR A 222 11.62 16.39 -3.31
N ASN A 223 11.04 15.98 -2.18
CA ASN A 223 11.72 15.09 -1.24
C ASN A 223 11.81 13.65 -1.76
N GLY A 224 11.06 13.28 -2.80
CA GLY A 224 11.16 11.98 -3.45
C GLY A 224 10.95 10.82 -2.47
N ASP A 225 11.76 9.76 -2.57
CA ASP A 225 11.58 8.55 -1.77
C ASP A 225 11.66 8.81 -0.25
N ALA A 226 12.33 9.88 0.21
CA ALA A 226 12.41 10.24 1.62
C ALA A 226 11.06 10.58 2.26
N SER A 227 10.07 10.94 1.44
CA SER A 227 8.70 11.24 1.88
C SER A 227 7.83 10.01 2.13
N LEU A 228 8.34 8.80 1.87
CA LEU A 228 7.59 7.57 1.97
C LEU A 228 7.58 7.06 3.43
N ILE A 229 6.39 7.09 4.05
CA ILE A 229 6.16 6.53 5.39
C ILE A 229 5.55 5.13 5.26
N LYS A 230 6.16 4.13 5.90
CA LYS A 230 5.72 2.73 5.82
C LYS A 230 4.62 2.39 6.82
N LYS A 231 4.79 2.80 8.08
CA LYS A 231 3.92 2.42 9.18
C LYS A 231 3.80 3.50 10.25
N ILE A 232 2.65 3.57 10.89
CA ILE A 232 2.31 4.51 11.97
C ILE A 232 1.64 3.72 13.10
N LEU A 233 2.06 3.95 14.33
CA LEU A 233 1.41 3.39 15.52
C LEU A 233 1.06 4.51 16.49
N VAL A 234 -0.17 4.48 17.01
CA VAL A 234 -0.62 5.29 18.14
C VAL A 234 -0.44 4.48 19.43
N ASN A 235 0.11 5.09 20.47
CA ASN A 235 0.24 4.41 21.76
C ASN A 235 -1.15 4.24 22.41
N PRO A 236 -1.63 3.02 22.67
CA PRO A 236 -2.94 2.84 23.31
C PRO A 236 -2.99 3.40 24.74
N GLY A 237 -1.85 3.54 25.42
CA GLY A 237 -1.78 4.19 26.74
C GLY A 237 -1.72 5.72 26.69
N ASN A 238 -1.49 6.32 25.52
CA ASN A 238 -1.37 7.76 25.35
C ASN A 238 -1.57 8.19 23.89
N SER A 239 -2.75 8.70 23.55
CA SER A 239 -3.11 9.18 22.20
C SER A 239 -2.21 10.28 21.62
N ASN A 240 -1.42 10.98 22.46
CA ASN A 240 -0.46 11.98 21.99
C ASN A 240 0.89 11.36 21.57
N SER A 241 1.17 10.12 21.95
CA SER A 241 2.42 9.43 21.65
C SER A 241 2.28 8.58 20.40
N LEU A 242 3.06 8.92 19.37
CA LEU A 242 3.07 8.22 18.09
C LEU A 242 4.50 7.85 17.69
N VAL A 243 4.59 6.75 16.94
CA VAL A 243 5.80 6.35 16.25
C VAL A 243 5.47 6.06 14.78
N ALA A 244 6.31 6.55 13.88
CA ALA A 244 6.20 6.29 12.45
C ALA A 244 7.55 5.91 11.89
N CYS A 245 7.57 4.99 10.92
CA CYS A 245 8.80 4.56 10.26
C CYS A 245 8.66 4.62 8.74
N GLY A 246 9.74 4.84 8.01
CA GLY A 246 9.72 4.99 6.57
C GLY A 246 11.08 4.86 5.89
N ALA A 247 11.18 5.44 4.69
CA ALA A 247 12.36 5.31 3.84
C ALA A 247 13.60 5.97 4.42
N SER A 248 13.40 7.06 5.15
CA SER A 248 14.48 7.90 5.69
C SER A 248 14.56 7.89 7.20
N GLY A 249 13.78 7.08 7.91
CA GLY A 249 13.96 6.98 9.34
C GLY A 249 12.79 6.50 10.19
N MET A 250 13.05 6.57 11.49
CA MET A 250 12.08 6.43 12.57
C MET A 250 11.78 7.82 13.14
N TYR A 251 10.51 8.11 13.39
CA TYR A 251 10.01 9.40 13.83
C TYR A 251 9.08 9.23 15.04
N LEU A 252 9.23 10.10 16.04
CA LEU A 252 8.37 10.13 17.23
C LEU A 252 7.62 11.45 17.32
N SER A 253 6.37 11.38 17.78
CA SER A 253 5.58 12.55 18.17
C SER A 253 5.06 12.36 19.59
N SER A 254 5.05 13.44 20.37
CA SER A 254 4.50 13.51 21.73
C SER A 254 3.29 14.46 21.83
N ASP A 255 2.80 14.96 20.70
CA ASP A 255 1.75 15.97 20.57
C ASP A 255 0.71 15.60 19.50
N ALA A 256 0.39 14.31 19.40
CA ALA A 256 -0.63 13.78 18.50
C ALA A 256 -0.36 14.08 17.00
N GLY A 257 0.92 14.16 16.63
CA GLY A 257 1.41 14.37 15.28
C GLY A 257 1.67 15.83 14.90
N ALA A 258 1.48 16.81 15.79
CA ALA A 258 1.72 18.21 15.45
C ALA A 258 3.21 18.48 15.15
N THR A 259 4.12 17.86 15.91
CA THR A 259 5.56 17.88 15.68
C THR A 259 6.14 16.47 15.74
N TRP A 260 7.28 16.27 15.06
CA TRP A 260 7.96 14.99 14.99
C TRP A 260 9.47 15.16 15.14
N VAL A 261 10.10 14.21 15.82
CA VAL A 261 11.55 14.11 15.98
C VAL A 261 12.03 12.82 15.33
N GLN A 262 12.99 12.93 14.43
CA GLN A 262 13.65 11.76 13.85
C GLN A 262 14.64 11.17 14.87
N THR A 263 14.48 9.89 15.20
CA THR A 263 15.32 9.19 16.20
C THR A 263 16.28 8.19 15.59
N MET A 264 16.02 7.71 14.37
CA MET A 264 16.92 6.85 13.62
C MET A 264 16.92 7.25 12.14
N ASP A 265 18.10 7.16 11.52
CA ASP A 265 18.29 7.38 10.08
C ASP A 265 18.59 6.03 9.41
N SER A 266 17.52 5.36 8.98
CA SER A 266 17.57 4.06 8.31
C SER A 266 16.29 3.80 7.52
N LEU A 267 16.36 2.90 6.55
CA LEU A 267 15.18 2.40 5.83
C LEU A 267 14.47 1.35 6.69
N PHE A 268 13.21 1.59 7.05
CA PHE A 268 12.37 0.65 7.77
C PHE A 268 11.30 0.02 6.86
N TRP A 269 11.25 -1.31 6.83
CA TRP A 269 10.29 -2.09 6.05
C TRP A 269 9.03 -2.47 6.82
N ASP A 270 9.14 -2.60 8.14
CA ASP A 270 8.05 -3.02 8.99
C ASP A 270 8.26 -2.62 10.45
N MET A 271 7.17 -2.56 11.20
CA MET A 271 7.15 -2.33 12.64
C MET A 271 5.93 -3.04 13.24
N VAL A 272 6.06 -3.75 14.36
CA VAL A 272 4.97 -4.45 15.03
C VAL A 272 4.97 -4.13 16.52
N GLN A 273 3.78 -4.00 17.10
CA GLN A 273 3.60 -3.70 18.53
C GLN A 273 3.16 -4.95 19.27
N HIS A 274 3.71 -5.15 20.46
CA HIS A 274 3.32 -6.22 21.34
C HIS A 274 1.86 -6.05 21.79
N PRO A 275 1.02 -7.12 21.71
CA PRO A 275 -0.44 -7.00 21.81
C PRO A 275 -0.95 -6.55 23.20
N THR A 276 -0.20 -6.83 24.27
CA THR A 276 -0.60 -6.53 25.66
C THR A 276 0.34 -5.57 26.40
N ASN A 277 1.46 -5.19 25.79
CA ASN A 277 2.44 -4.28 26.39
C ASN A 277 2.81 -3.24 25.35
N PRO A 278 2.16 -2.08 25.35
CA PRO A 278 2.30 -1.14 24.26
C PRO A 278 3.70 -0.58 24.09
N ASN A 279 4.53 -0.59 25.13
CA ASN A 279 5.90 -0.08 25.06
C ASN A 279 6.85 -0.99 24.28
N ILE A 280 6.50 -2.27 24.08
CA ILE A 280 7.34 -3.20 23.34
C ILE A 280 7.02 -3.12 21.85
N LEU A 281 8.01 -2.71 21.07
CA LEU A 281 7.94 -2.67 19.61
C LEU A 281 9.09 -3.48 19.01
N TYR A 282 8.85 -4.09 17.85
CA TYR A 282 9.89 -4.63 16.98
C TYR A 282 9.84 -3.91 15.64
N ALA A 283 10.99 -3.56 15.09
CA ALA A 283 11.09 -2.90 13.79
C ALA A 283 12.13 -3.59 12.92
N ALA A 284 11.87 -3.65 11.62
CA ALA A 284 12.73 -4.26 10.63
C ALA A 284 13.31 -3.21 9.69
N THR A 285 14.64 -3.13 9.61
CA THR A 285 15.34 -2.34 8.59
C THR A 285 15.68 -3.19 7.37
N GLY A 286 16.11 -2.56 6.26
CA GLY A 286 16.49 -3.29 5.05
C GLY A 286 17.66 -2.72 4.30
N TRP A 287 18.19 -3.56 3.40
CA TRP A 287 19.20 -3.20 2.42
C TRP A 287 18.62 -3.32 1.02
N VAL A 288 18.74 -2.30 0.19
CA VAL A 288 18.19 -2.29 -1.17
C VAL A 288 19.32 -2.49 -2.15
N MET A 289 19.38 -3.68 -2.76
CA MET A 289 20.46 -4.10 -3.65
C MET A 289 20.70 -3.12 -4.80
N SER A 290 19.63 -2.62 -5.44
CA SER A 290 19.74 -1.74 -6.60
C SER A 290 20.40 -0.39 -6.31
N ALA A 291 20.34 0.07 -5.05
CA ALA A 291 20.99 1.29 -4.59
C ALA A 291 22.24 1.00 -3.74
N ASN A 292 22.49 -0.28 -3.44
CA ASN A 292 23.47 -0.76 -2.48
C ASN A 292 23.47 0.07 -1.18
N ALA A 293 22.28 0.32 -0.63
CA ALA A 293 22.07 1.22 0.50
C ALA A 293 21.20 0.57 1.58
N GLY A 294 21.46 0.93 2.84
CA GLY A 294 20.74 0.41 4.01
C GLY A 294 21.41 -0.82 4.62
N PHE A 295 20.72 -1.41 5.60
CA PHE A 295 21.20 -2.55 6.37
C PHE A 295 20.01 -3.36 6.89
N ALA A 296 19.93 -4.66 6.58
CA ALA A 296 18.88 -5.54 7.05
C ALA A 296 19.11 -5.96 8.51
N ALA A 297 18.16 -5.62 9.40
CA ALA A 297 18.24 -5.95 10.82
C ALA A 297 16.86 -5.93 11.49
N ILE A 298 16.78 -6.50 12.69
CA ILE A 298 15.61 -6.39 13.57
C ILE A 298 16.04 -5.63 14.83
N TYR A 299 15.26 -4.62 15.21
CA TYR A 299 15.42 -3.84 16.42
C TYR A 299 14.25 -4.09 17.37
N LYS A 300 14.49 -3.96 18.67
CA LYS A 300 13.48 -3.97 19.72
C LYS A 300 13.52 -2.67 20.51
N SER A 301 12.35 -2.10 20.78
CA SER A 301 12.16 -1.03 21.77
C SER A 301 11.35 -1.57 22.95
N ALA A 302 11.60 -1.01 24.13
CA ALA A 302 10.86 -1.29 25.36
C ALA A 302 10.19 -0.03 25.95
N ASP A 303 10.18 1.06 25.19
CA ASP A 303 9.73 2.40 25.58
C ASP A 303 8.99 3.11 24.43
N PHE A 304 8.23 2.35 23.63
CA PHE A 304 7.42 2.84 22.51
C PHE A 304 8.22 3.63 21.45
N GLY A 305 9.41 3.14 21.13
CA GLY A 305 10.23 3.64 20.05
C GLY A 305 11.14 4.81 20.42
N ILE A 306 11.22 5.20 21.70
CA ILE A 306 12.16 6.21 22.19
C ILE A 306 13.60 5.71 22.05
N THR A 307 13.87 4.49 22.48
CA THR A 307 15.16 3.81 22.33
C THR A 307 15.00 2.47 21.64
N TRP A 308 16.03 2.07 20.89
CA TRP A 308 16.06 0.84 20.09
C TRP A 308 17.36 0.07 20.32
N THR A 309 17.22 -1.23 20.52
CA THR A 309 18.35 -2.17 20.60
C THR A 309 18.32 -3.07 19.37
N MET A 310 19.43 -3.13 18.63
CA MET A 310 19.59 -4.09 17.53
C MET A 310 19.69 -5.51 18.09
N LEU A 311 18.90 -6.44 17.57
CA LEU A 311 18.91 -7.83 18.00
C LEU A 311 19.93 -8.65 17.21
N ASN A 312 20.58 -9.61 17.89
CA ASN A 312 21.49 -10.55 17.24
C ASN A 312 20.70 -11.71 16.60
N THR A 313 20.23 -11.51 15.37
CA THR A 313 19.37 -12.47 14.65
C THR A 313 20.15 -13.44 13.76
N GLY A 314 21.39 -13.11 13.41
CA GLY A 314 22.15 -13.81 12.36
C GLY A 314 21.69 -13.48 10.92
N ILE A 315 20.79 -12.51 10.74
CA ILE A 315 20.40 -12.04 9.40
C ILE A 315 21.59 -11.32 8.74
N PRO A 316 21.98 -11.69 7.50
CA PRO A 316 22.99 -10.94 6.75
C PRO A 316 22.53 -9.51 6.52
N GLY A 317 23.29 -8.54 7.03
CA GLY A 317 22.92 -7.13 6.95
C GLY A 317 22.93 -6.54 5.53
N THR A 318 23.71 -7.12 4.62
CA THR A 318 23.82 -6.71 3.22
C THR A 318 24.09 -7.92 2.33
N GLY A 319 23.96 -7.76 1.01
CA GLY A 319 24.40 -8.74 0.01
C GLY A 319 23.48 -9.95 -0.20
N GLN A 320 22.63 -10.29 0.78
CA GLN A 320 21.76 -11.47 0.69
C GLN A 320 20.29 -11.17 1.02
N VAL A 321 20.02 -10.39 2.07
CA VAL A 321 18.65 -10.09 2.52
C VAL A 321 18.29 -8.64 2.21
N GLN A 322 17.15 -8.44 1.55
CA GLN A 322 16.69 -7.10 1.16
C GLN A 322 15.60 -6.51 2.05
N ARG A 323 14.64 -7.36 2.42
CA ARG A 323 13.42 -6.96 3.14
C ARG A 323 13.08 -8.02 4.19
N ILE A 324 12.56 -7.55 5.32
CA ILE A 324 12.08 -8.38 6.41
C ILE A 324 10.67 -7.93 6.74
N LYS A 325 9.77 -8.88 6.99
CA LYS A 325 8.43 -8.62 7.55
C LYS A 325 8.27 -9.40 8.85
N LEU A 326 7.64 -8.76 9.83
CA LEU A 326 7.53 -9.27 11.20
C LEU A 326 6.09 -9.65 11.53
N ALA A 327 5.93 -10.64 12.42
CA ALA A 327 4.65 -10.95 13.04
C ALA A 327 4.87 -11.45 14.47
N ILE A 328 4.10 -10.94 15.42
CA ILE A 328 4.07 -11.41 16.81
C ILE A 328 2.90 -12.36 16.96
N ALA A 329 3.08 -13.50 17.63
CA ALA A 329 1.99 -14.39 17.97
C ALA A 329 1.12 -13.78 19.09
N PRO A 330 -0.16 -13.45 18.84
CA PRO A 330 -1.00 -12.84 19.88
C PRO A 330 -1.26 -13.77 21.07
N SER A 331 -1.30 -15.08 20.82
CA SER A 331 -1.48 -16.10 21.86
C SER A 331 -0.28 -16.29 22.78
N ASP A 332 0.92 -15.87 22.34
CA ASP A 332 2.17 -15.98 23.10
C ASP A 332 3.19 -14.95 22.59
N PRO A 333 3.19 -13.71 23.12
CA PRO A 333 3.96 -12.61 22.56
C PRO A 333 5.49 -12.74 22.63
N ASP A 334 6.01 -13.75 23.33
CA ASP A 334 7.43 -14.10 23.28
C ASP A 334 7.81 -14.74 21.92
N TYR A 335 6.82 -15.22 21.17
CA TYR A 335 6.98 -15.73 19.82
C TYR A 335 6.88 -14.60 18.80
N VAL A 336 8.01 -14.29 18.18
CA VAL A 336 8.09 -13.33 17.06
C VAL A 336 8.71 -14.04 15.86
N TYR A 337 8.04 -13.91 14.73
CA TYR A 337 8.44 -14.45 13.46
C TYR A 337 8.91 -13.34 12.53
N ALA A 338 9.90 -13.65 11.71
CA ALA A 338 10.34 -12.82 10.61
C ALA A 338 10.46 -13.67 9.35
N ILE A 339 10.00 -13.12 8.22
CA ILE A 339 10.25 -13.68 6.89
C ILE A 339 11.24 -12.75 6.17
N ALA A 340 12.35 -13.32 5.69
CA ALA A 340 13.41 -12.60 5.01
C ALA A 340 13.37 -12.87 3.50
N VAL A 341 13.54 -11.80 2.72
CA VAL A 341 13.51 -11.82 1.26
C VAL A 341 14.93 -11.73 0.70
N ASP A 342 15.27 -12.61 -0.23
CA ASP A 342 16.58 -12.68 -0.86
C ASP A 342 16.81 -11.59 -1.94
N THR A 343 17.95 -11.65 -2.64
CA THR A 343 18.30 -10.74 -3.75
C THR A 343 17.47 -10.95 -5.02
N ASP A 344 16.92 -12.13 -5.22
CA ASP A 344 16.06 -12.50 -6.36
C ASP A 344 14.57 -12.29 -6.06
N ARG A 345 14.26 -11.66 -4.92
CA ARG A 345 12.91 -11.34 -4.42
C ARG A 345 12.12 -12.59 -3.99
N GLY A 346 12.80 -13.72 -3.83
CA GLY A 346 12.28 -14.97 -3.27
C GLY A 346 12.51 -15.08 -1.77
N LEU A 347 12.23 -16.26 -1.22
CA LEU A 347 12.46 -16.57 0.19
C LEU A 347 13.95 -16.75 0.48
N PHE A 348 14.50 -15.93 1.39
CA PHE A 348 15.78 -16.24 2.02
C PHE A 348 15.60 -17.24 3.17
N GLY A 349 14.55 -17.07 3.96
CA GLY A 349 14.16 -17.99 5.02
C GLY A 349 13.34 -17.32 6.12
N PHE A 350 12.98 -18.12 7.11
CA PHE A 350 12.27 -17.68 8.31
C PHE A 350 13.21 -17.54 9.49
N TYR A 351 12.91 -16.60 10.36
CA TYR A 351 13.56 -16.45 11.65
C TYR A 351 12.49 -16.44 12.75
N LYS A 352 12.76 -17.12 13.85
CA LYS A 352 11.85 -17.20 14.99
C LYS A 352 12.60 -16.95 16.29
N THR A 353 11.99 -16.19 17.18
CA THR A 353 12.34 -16.17 18.61
C THR A 353 11.18 -16.73 19.42
N THR A 354 11.49 -17.35 20.56
CA THR A 354 10.50 -17.86 21.53
C THR A 354 10.72 -17.25 22.92
N ASN A 355 11.50 -16.18 23.00
CA ASN A 355 11.90 -15.51 24.24
C ASN A 355 12.01 -13.99 24.05
N GLY A 356 11.09 -13.42 23.25
CA GLY A 356 10.97 -11.98 23.08
C GLY A 356 12.20 -11.33 22.43
N GLY A 357 12.91 -12.06 21.57
CA GLY A 357 14.02 -11.54 20.78
C GLY A 357 15.42 -11.71 21.40
N ALA A 358 15.55 -12.41 22.54
CA ALA A 358 16.85 -12.66 23.16
C ALA A 358 17.72 -13.61 22.31
N THR A 359 17.10 -14.63 21.72
CA THR A 359 17.75 -15.54 20.76
C THR A 359 16.84 -15.81 19.57
N TRP A 360 17.44 -16.02 18.40
CA TRP A 360 16.74 -16.29 17.15
C TRP A 360 17.20 -17.60 16.52
N GLN A 361 16.28 -18.30 15.89
CA GLN A 361 16.48 -19.55 15.16
C GLN A 361 16.13 -19.32 13.70
N PHE A 362 17.01 -19.71 12.79
CA PHE A 362 16.76 -19.74 11.36
C PHE A 362 16.03 -21.03 10.97
N SER A 363 15.11 -20.94 10.02
CA SER A 363 14.44 -22.07 9.40
C SER A 363 14.33 -21.84 7.90
N ASP A 364 14.65 -22.88 7.13
CA ASP A 364 14.40 -22.96 5.69
C ASP A 364 13.45 -24.14 5.46
N PRO A 365 12.18 -23.89 5.06
CA PRO A 365 11.20 -24.95 4.85
C PRO A 365 11.50 -25.79 3.59
N GLY A 366 12.51 -25.43 2.79
CA GLY A 366 12.84 -26.13 1.56
C GLY A 366 11.89 -25.84 0.40
N VAL A 367 10.96 -24.90 0.58
CA VAL A 367 10.04 -24.39 -0.45
C VAL A 367 10.05 -22.87 -0.45
N ASN A 368 10.07 -22.27 -1.63
CA ASN A 368 10.02 -20.84 -1.81
C ASN A 368 8.57 -20.32 -1.74
N VAL A 369 8.11 -20.00 -0.53
CA VAL A 369 6.75 -19.49 -0.28
C VAL A 369 6.47 -18.09 -0.84
N LEU A 370 7.46 -17.45 -1.48
CA LEU A 370 7.33 -16.12 -2.12
C LEU A 370 7.27 -16.21 -3.65
N GLU A 371 7.31 -17.43 -4.20
CA GLU A 371 7.14 -17.73 -5.61
C GLU A 371 5.65 -17.92 -5.97
N GLY A 372 5.34 -17.87 -7.27
CA GLY A 372 3.98 -17.93 -7.80
C GLY A 372 3.46 -19.30 -8.18
N ASN A 373 4.26 -20.36 -8.12
CA ASN A 373 3.86 -21.72 -8.51
C ASN A 373 3.92 -22.67 -7.30
N ASP A 374 4.75 -23.71 -7.38
CA ASP A 374 4.86 -24.81 -6.42
C ASP A 374 6.00 -24.63 -5.40
N GLY A 375 6.68 -23.47 -5.41
CA GLY A 375 7.76 -23.14 -4.50
C GLY A 375 9.10 -23.78 -4.87
N GLN A 376 9.23 -24.44 -6.03
CA GLN A 376 10.48 -25.09 -6.45
C GLN A 376 11.42 -24.15 -7.22
N ASN A 377 10.92 -23.02 -7.71
CA ASN A 377 11.73 -22.06 -8.48
C ASN A 377 12.32 -20.97 -7.59
N PRO A 378 13.51 -20.44 -7.95
CA PRO A 378 14.08 -19.28 -7.27
C PRO A 378 13.29 -17.99 -7.60
N GLY A 379 13.54 -16.97 -6.80
CA GLY A 379 12.99 -15.63 -6.99
C GLY A 379 11.53 -15.47 -6.55
N GLY A 380 10.94 -14.33 -6.83
CA GLY A 380 9.57 -14.06 -6.39
C GLY A 380 9.19 -12.59 -6.49
N GLN A 381 8.23 -12.20 -5.66
CA GLN A 381 7.78 -10.81 -5.55
C GLN A 381 7.83 -10.27 -4.12
N GLY A 382 8.60 -10.90 -3.22
CA GLY A 382 8.67 -10.52 -1.80
C GLY A 382 9.11 -9.07 -1.51
N THR A 383 9.80 -8.41 -2.45
CA THR A 383 10.10 -6.97 -2.31
C THR A 383 8.88 -6.08 -2.60
N TYR A 384 7.87 -6.58 -3.31
CA TYR A 384 6.65 -5.90 -3.74
C TYR A 384 5.42 -6.33 -2.93
N ASP A 385 5.10 -7.63 -2.91
CA ASP A 385 3.99 -8.22 -2.14
C ASP A 385 4.54 -9.14 -1.03
N LEU A 386 4.38 -8.69 0.21
CA LEU A 386 4.81 -9.49 1.36
C LEU A 386 3.85 -9.30 2.50
N ALA A 387 3.25 -10.42 2.92
CA ALA A 387 2.41 -10.55 4.08
C ALA A 387 2.93 -11.68 4.97
N LEU A 388 2.80 -11.50 6.27
CA LEU A 388 3.08 -12.49 7.28
C LEU A 388 2.06 -12.25 8.40
N MET A 389 1.39 -13.31 8.84
CA MET A 389 0.47 -13.26 9.97
C MET A 389 0.57 -14.54 10.78
N VAL A 390 0.41 -14.41 12.10
CA VAL A 390 0.33 -15.54 13.01
C VAL A 390 -1.09 -15.60 13.56
N SER A 391 -1.61 -16.81 13.75
CA SER A 391 -2.95 -17.03 14.30
C SER A 391 -3.10 -16.38 15.67
N GLN A 392 -4.28 -15.83 15.92
CA GLN A 392 -4.64 -15.21 17.20
C GLN A 392 -4.65 -16.20 18.37
N THR A 393 -4.82 -17.49 18.08
CA THR A 393 -5.02 -18.55 19.09
C THR A 393 -3.97 -19.66 19.05
N ASN A 394 -3.13 -19.71 18.02
CA ASN A 394 -2.08 -20.72 17.89
C ASN A 394 -0.78 -20.09 17.38
N LYS A 395 0.20 -19.98 18.27
CA LYS A 395 1.53 -19.40 17.97
C LYS A 395 2.34 -20.14 16.90
N ASN A 396 1.98 -21.37 16.56
CA ASN A 396 2.65 -22.16 15.52
C ASN A 396 1.91 -22.13 14.18
N LEU A 397 0.66 -21.66 14.15
CA LEU A 397 -0.09 -21.50 12.91
C LEU A 397 0.16 -20.10 12.34
N LEU A 398 0.77 -20.04 11.17
CA LEU A 398 1.07 -18.80 10.48
C LEU A 398 0.85 -18.92 8.98
N TYR A 399 0.66 -17.76 8.34
CA TYR A 399 0.48 -17.66 6.91
C TYR A 399 1.42 -16.60 6.34
N SER A 400 2.06 -16.92 5.22
CA SER A 400 2.76 -15.96 4.38
C SER A 400 1.91 -15.65 3.16
N GLY A 401 1.97 -14.40 2.72
CA GLY A 401 1.40 -13.98 1.44
C GLY A 401 2.49 -13.34 0.59
N GLY A 402 2.50 -13.71 -0.69
CA GLY A 402 3.23 -13.06 -1.77
C GLY A 402 2.36 -13.14 -3.01
N VAL A 403 2.84 -13.84 -4.03
CA VAL A 403 2.00 -14.24 -5.17
C VAL A 403 0.93 -15.25 -4.74
N ASN A 404 1.34 -16.25 -3.94
CA ASN A 404 0.46 -17.25 -3.34
C ASN A 404 0.32 -17.03 -1.83
N ILE A 405 -0.69 -17.65 -1.23
CA ILE A 405 -0.82 -17.77 0.23
C ILE A 405 -0.35 -19.15 0.63
N TRP A 406 0.62 -19.20 1.54
CA TRP A 406 1.15 -20.42 2.11
C TRP A 406 0.88 -20.44 3.62
N GLY A 407 0.76 -21.62 4.21
CA GLY A 407 0.49 -21.79 5.63
C GLY A 407 1.37 -22.86 6.23
N SER A 408 1.73 -22.68 7.49
CA SER A 408 2.50 -23.61 8.31
C SER A 408 1.81 -23.71 9.67
N ASP A 409 1.72 -24.91 10.23
CA ASP A 409 1.10 -25.18 11.54
C ASP A 409 2.12 -25.62 12.63
N ASP A 410 3.41 -25.65 12.28
CA ASP A 410 4.54 -26.04 13.13
C ASP A 410 5.52 -24.89 13.44
N GLY A 411 5.13 -23.66 13.12
CA GLY A 411 5.95 -22.49 13.37
C GLY A 411 7.10 -22.34 12.35
N ALA A 412 6.75 -22.50 11.07
CA ALA A 412 7.60 -22.29 9.88
C ALA A 412 8.77 -23.26 9.75
N GLN A 413 8.61 -24.49 10.25
CA GLN A 413 9.58 -25.56 10.01
C GLN A 413 9.29 -26.27 8.69
N THR A 414 8.00 -26.42 8.34
CA THR A 414 7.55 -26.93 7.04
C THR A 414 6.47 -26.06 6.41
#